data_AF-A0A962V9U9-F1
#
_entry.id   AF-A0A962V9U9-F1
#
_cell.length_a   1.000
_cell.length_b   1.000
_cell.length_c   1.000
_cell.angle_alpha   90.00
_cell.angle_beta   90.00
_cell.angle_gamma   90.00
#
_symmetry.space_group_name_H-M   'P 1'
#
loop_
_entity.id
_entity.type
_entity.pdbx_description
1 polymer ?
#
loop_
_entity_poly.entity_id
_entity_poly.type
_entity_poly.pdbx_seq_one_letter_code
_entity_poly.pdbx_strand_id
1 'polypeptide(L)' 'MSETIFHVRPGGALRGRLRVPGDKSISHRAIMLGSLADGVTEISGFLQGDDCLATLRAFQAMGV' A
#
# COMPACT_ATOMS: atom_id res chain seq x y z
N MET A 1 0.04 -21.36 3.36
CA MET A 1 0.88 -20.50 2.50
C MET A 1 1.87 -21.39 1.81
N SER A 2 1.87 -21.46 0.48
CA SER A 2 2.93 -22.15 -0.25
C SER A 2 4.23 -21.36 -0.08
N GLU A 3 5.30 -22.04 0.30
CA GLU A 3 6.62 -21.43 0.41
C GLU A 3 7.16 -21.14 -1.00
N THR A 4 7.11 -19.88 -1.42
CA THR A 4 7.63 -19.47 -2.73
C THR A 4 9.14 -19.29 -2.63
N ILE A 5 9.90 -20.07 -3.39
CA ILE A 5 11.36 -19.96 -3.47
C ILE A 5 11.73 -19.17 -4.73
N PHE A 6 12.49 -18.09 -4.54
CA PHE A 6 13.07 -17.33 -5.65
C PHE A 6 14.49 -17.82 -5.94
N HIS A 7 14.74 -18.29 -7.16
CA HIS A 7 16.08 -18.59 -7.64
C HIS A 7 16.62 -17.42 -8.46
N VAL A 8 17.71 -16.80 -8.01
CA VAL A 8 18.32 -15.64 -8.66
C VAL A 8 19.73 -16.01 -9.14
N ARG A 9 20.09 -15.56 -10.35
CA ARG A 9 21.45 -15.67 -10.91
C ARG A 9 21.98 -14.27 -11.22
N PRO A 10 23.31 -14.05 -11.25
CA PRO A 10 23.88 -12.77 -11.66
C PRO A 10 23.41 -12.37 -13.07
N GLY A 11 22.85 -11.16 -13.21
CA GLY A 11 22.30 -10.64 -14.47
C GLY A 11 22.93 -9.34 -14.97
N GLY A 12 23.99 -8.86 -14.31
CA GLY A 12 24.59 -7.56 -14.58
C GLY A 12 23.89 -6.40 -13.86
N ALA A 13 24.11 -5.17 -14.32
CA ALA A 13 23.58 -3.96 -13.69
C ALA A 13 22.12 -3.70 -14.12
N LEU A 14 21.24 -3.42 -13.15
CA LEU A 14 19.87 -2.98 -13.41
C LEU A 14 19.88 -1.57 -14.02
N ARG A 15 19.24 -1.39 -15.17
CA ARG A 15 19.10 -0.11 -15.85
C ARG A 15 17.65 0.11 -16.26
N GLY A 16 17.11 1.29 -15.97
CA GLY A 16 15.74 1.63 -16.32
C GLY A 16 15.22 2.81 -15.52
N ARG A 17 13.94 3.11 -15.73
CA ARG A 17 13.18 4.06 -14.90
C ARG A 17 11.94 3.34 -14.42
N LEU A 18 11.56 3.60 -13.18
CA LEU A 18 10.33 3.10 -12.60
C LEU A 18 9.67 4.21 -11.81
N ARG A 19 8.35 4.12 -11.66
CA ARG A 19 7.62 4.96 -10.72
C ARG A 19 7.68 4.30 -9.35
N VAL A 20 8.18 5.01 -8.35
CA VAL A 20 8.19 4.51 -6.97
C VAL A 20 6.74 4.32 -6.51
N PRO A 21 6.37 3.16 -5.94
CA PRO A 21 5.02 2.95 -5.43
C PRO A 21 4.75 3.86 -4.22
N GLY A 22 3.49 3.89 -3.78
CA GLY A 22 3.12 4.58 -2.54
C GLY A 22 3.89 4.03 -1.34
N ASP A 23 4.05 4.85 -0.30
CA ASP A 23 4.66 4.41 0.96
C ASP A 23 3.62 3.70 1.84
N LYS A 24 3.99 2.56 2.43
CA LYS A 24 3.10 1.76 3.28
C LYS A 24 2.62 2.56 4.50
N SER A 25 3.54 3.18 5.22
CA SER A 25 3.24 3.92 6.45
C SER A 25 2.43 5.19 6.18
N ILE A 26 2.64 5.86 5.05
CA ILE A 26 1.80 6.99 4.61
C ILE A 26 0.41 6.49 4.21
N SER A 27 0.30 5.34 3.56
CA SER A 27 -0.99 4.79 3.14
C SER A 27 -1.86 4.41 4.34
N HIS A 28 -1.29 3.77 5.37
CA HIS A 28 -1.99 3.55 6.64
C HIS A 28 -2.44 4.87 7.29
N ARG A 29 -1.53 5.87 7.35
CA ARG A 29 -1.86 7.17 7.95
C ARG A 29 -2.92 7.93 7.16
N ALA A 30 -2.95 7.82 5.84
CA ALA A 30 -3.96 8.46 5.01
C ALA A 30 -5.36 7.89 5.30
N ILE A 31 -5.48 6.57 5.52
CA ILE A 31 -6.74 5.95 5.99
C ILE A 31 -7.13 6.50 7.36
N MET A 32 -6.19 6.50 8.32
CA MET A 32 -6.47 6.98 9.68
C MET A 32 -6.90 8.45 9.70
N LEU A 33 -6.21 9.32 8.95
CA LEU A 33 -6.57 10.73 8.88
C LEU A 33 -7.88 10.96 8.13
N GLY A 34 -8.11 10.24 7.02
CA GLY A 34 -9.39 10.30 6.30
C GLY A 34 -10.57 9.84 7.15
N SER A 35 -10.37 8.85 8.02
CA SER A 35 -11.39 8.34 8.95
C SER A 35 -11.80 9.33 10.05
N LEU A 36 -10.99 10.38 10.26
CA LEU A 36 -11.29 11.45 11.21
C LEU A 36 -11.89 12.70 10.54
N ALA A 37 -11.85 12.76 9.21
CA ALA A 37 -12.31 13.92 8.46
C ALA A 37 -13.81 13.82 8.15
N ASP A 38 -14.50 14.96 8.16
CA ASP A 38 -15.88 15.05 7.68
C ASP A 38 -15.91 15.10 6.14
N GLY A 39 -16.81 14.34 5.53
CA GLY A 39 -17.02 14.32 4.09
C GLY A 39 -16.12 13.35 3.34
N VAL A 40 -15.77 13.67 2.08
CA VAL A 40 -15.01 12.77 1.19
C VAL A 40 -13.54 13.14 1.22
N THR A 41 -12.68 12.16 1.57
CA THR A 41 -11.22 12.28 1.48
C THR A 41 -10.72 11.62 0.20
N GLU A 42 -10.06 12.38 -0.68
CA GLU A 42 -9.40 11.86 -1.88
C GLU A 42 -7.90 11.67 -1.65
N ILE A 43 -7.40 10.46 -1.89
CA ILE A 43 -5.98 10.10 -1.67
C ILE A 43 -5.35 9.69 -3.00
N SER A 44 -4.24 10.34 -3.37
CA SER A 44 -3.42 9.96 -4.52
C SER A 44 -2.13 9.28 -4.09
N GLY A 45 -1.61 8.37 -4.93
CA GLY A 45 -0.38 7.62 -4.62
C GLY A 45 -0.52 6.61 -3.48
N PHE A 46 -1.74 6.17 -3.16
CA PHE A 46 -2.01 5.14 -2.16
C PHE A 46 -1.36 3.81 -2.55
N LEU A 47 -0.67 3.16 -1.61
CA LEU A 47 -0.12 1.83 -1.79
C LEU A 47 -1.23 0.78 -1.65
N GLN A 48 -1.57 0.10 -2.75
CA GLN A 48 -2.54 -1.00 -2.76
C GLN A 48 -1.92 -2.34 -2.31
N GLY A 49 -1.06 -2.30 -1.29
CA GLY A 49 -0.51 -3.50 -0.66
C GLY A 49 -1.54 -4.16 0.27
N ASP A 50 -1.43 -5.48 0.45
CA ASP A 50 -2.39 -6.26 1.25
C ASP A 50 -2.59 -5.70 2.66
N ASP A 51 -1.53 -5.23 3.32
CA ASP A 51 -1.59 -4.64 4.66
C ASP A 51 -2.42 -3.34 4.68
N CYS A 52 -2.24 -2.47 3.67
CA CYS A 52 -2.97 -1.21 3.57
C CYS A 52 -4.44 -1.46 3.21
N LEU A 53 -4.71 -2.42 2.32
CA LEU A 53 -6.07 -2.84 1.98
C LEU A 53 -6.78 -3.51 3.15
N ALA A 54 -6.07 -4.30 3.97
CA ALA A 54 -6.62 -4.88 5.19
C ALA A 54 -6.99 -3.79 6.20
N THR A 55 -6.16 -2.75 6.34
CA THR A 55 -6.47 -1.60 7.18
C THR A 55 -7.70 -0.86 6.67
N LEU A 56 -7.79 -0.58 5.37
CA LEU A 56 -8.95 0.07 4.77
C LEU A 56 -10.24 -0.71 5.06
N ARG A 57 -10.22 -2.03 4.84
CA ARG A 57 -11.35 -2.92 5.11
C ARG A 57 -11.73 -2.95 6.59
N ALA A 58 -10.75 -2.89 7.49
CA ALA A 58 -11.02 -2.84 8.93
C ALA A 58 -11.76 -1.56 9.32
N PHE A 59 -11.36 -0.40 8.80
CA PHE A 59 -12.05 0.86 9.06
C PHE A 59 -13.45 0.88 8.45
N GLN A 60 -13.61 0.38 7.22
CA GLN A 60 -14.93 0.19 6.61
C GLN A 60 -15.85 -0.71 7.45
N ALA A 61 -15.32 -1.79 8.03
CA ALA A 61 -16.07 -2.68 8.91
C ALA A 61 -16.46 -2.02 10.25
N MET A 62 -15.74 -0.98 10.69
CA MET A 62 -16.11 -0.15 11.84
C MET A 62 -17.17 0.91 11.50
N GLY A 63 -17.59 1.03 10.23
CA GLY A 63 -18.58 1.99 9.78
C GLY A 63 -18.01 3.38 9.48
N VAL A 64 -16.70 3.48 9.26
CA VAL A 64 -16.01 4.71 8.86
C VAL A 64 -15.75 4.73 7.36
#